data_AF-A0A812NYW8-F1
#
_entry.id   AF-A0A812NYW8-F1
#
_cell.length_a   1.000
_cell.length_b   1.000
_cell.length_c   1.000
_cell.angle_alpha   90.00
_cell.angle_beta   90.00
_cell.angle_gamma   90.00
#
_symmetry.space_group_name_H-M   'P 1'
#
loop_
_entity.id
_entity.type
_entity.pdbx_description
1 polymer ?
#
loop_
_entity_poly.entity_id
_entity_poly.type
_entity_poly.pdbx_seq_one_letter_code
_entity_poly.pdbx_strand_id
1 'polypeptide(L)'
;MAGGVDQENRPRPGIYVGRKADHSCPGDHVTWEIVLMVDGACSIECRSELSPSKGGTQAWHVEGTWEWVEDDDEVVVTVTKEDPLGGPRRDRDLELSVSDDQTTLTFKGAACSWTAPPPDPWMEEMAALSLKDLKARAVAFGLDPTGCVEREEFLNLLQRGKASGALKEVASPKAASPSPPDASPASSSSARKEPEKSEKTSVTSPSPAAGASPVASAGYAGSDAPTPVADADTQEIPEGCFSLEQLTDKRVWEKLDVVSTERETYLPEPIFQKLFGMPKADFAKLPKWKKENAKKKHGLF
;
A
#
# COMPACT_ATOMS: atom_id res chain seq x y z
N MET A 1 31.16 9.52 13.66
CA MET A 1 30.21 10.08 12.69
C MET A 1 29.33 8.92 12.24
N ALA A 2 28.02 9.04 12.28
CA ALA A 2 27.15 8.06 11.63
C ALA A 2 27.16 8.33 10.12
N GLY A 3 27.08 7.29 9.29
CA GLY A 3 26.99 7.46 7.85
C GLY A 3 25.63 8.05 7.47
N GLY A 4 25.63 9.20 6.80
CA GLY A 4 24.48 9.62 6.01
C GLY A 4 24.48 8.80 4.73
N VAL A 5 23.72 7.70 4.73
CA VAL A 5 23.60 6.78 3.60
C VAL A 5 22.27 7.05 2.94
N ASP A 6 22.32 7.68 1.77
CA ASP A 6 21.36 7.53 0.66
C ASP A 6 19.85 7.61 1.02
N GLN A 7 19.45 8.69 1.68
CA GLN A 7 18.03 9.11 1.71
C GLN A 7 17.56 9.71 0.36
N GLU A 8 18.45 9.84 -0.63
CA GLU A 8 18.24 10.62 -1.86
C GLU A 8 17.45 9.86 -2.96
N ASN A 9 17.13 8.58 -2.75
CA ASN A 9 16.15 7.83 -3.57
C ASN A 9 15.06 7.19 -2.70
N ARG A 10 14.30 8.02 -1.95
CA ARG A 10 13.15 7.57 -1.16
C ARG A 10 11.99 8.56 -1.27
N PRO A 11 10.75 8.08 -1.51
CA PRO A 11 9.58 8.94 -1.66
C PRO A 11 9.36 9.79 -0.40
N ARG A 12 9.17 11.08 -0.63
CA ARG A 12 9.13 12.10 0.42
C ARG A 12 7.86 11.97 1.27
N PRO A 13 7.95 11.73 2.59
CA PRO A 13 6.78 11.75 3.47
C PRO A 13 5.96 13.04 3.28
N GLY A 14 4.64 12.88 3.17
CA GLY A 14 3.75 13.97 2.83
C GLY A 14 2.35 13.55 2.40
N ILE A 15 1.56 14.55 2.07
CA ILE A 15 0.25 14.41 1.42
C ILE A 15 0.48 14.48 -0.09
N TYR A 16 0.07 13.44 -0.81
CA TYR A 16 0.07 13.35 -2.26
C TYR A 16 -1.37 13.36 -2.76
N VAL A 17 -1.70 14.22 -3.72
CA VAL A 17 -3.06 14.37 -4.26
C VAL A 17 -3.05 14.13 -5.77
N GLY A 18 -3.91 13.22 -6.22
CA GLY A 18 -4.07 12.89 -7.64
C GLY A 18 -5.53 12.85 -8.05
N ARG A 19 -5.81 13.11 -9.33
CA ARG A 19 -7.17 13.11 -9.89
C ARG A 19 -7.21 12.40 -11.23
N LYS A 20 -8.24 11.59 -11.45
CA LYS A 20 -8.46 10.87 -12.71
C LYS A 20 -9.95 10.74 -13.02
N ALA A 21 -10.31 10.75 -14.30
CA ALA A 21 -11.67 10.43 -14.73
C ALA A 21 -11.99 8.95 -14.42
N ASP A 22 -13.19 8.66 -13.93
CA ASP A 22 -13.57 7.28 -13.65
C ASP A 22 -13.97 6.55 -14.95
N HIS A 23 -13.30 5.44 -15.22
CA HIS A 23 -13.66 4.57 -16.35
C HIS A 23 -14.86 3.66 -16.03
N SER A 24 -15.20 3.49 -14.76
CA SER A 24 -16.41 2.81 -14.27
C SER A 24 -17.66 3.66 -14.53
N CYS A 25 -17.50 4.98 -14.40
CA CYS A 25 -18.59 5.95 -14.26
C CYS A 25 -18.39 7.16 -15.18
N PRO A 26 -18.81 7.08 -16.46
CA PRO A 26 -18.51 8.12 -17.46
C PRO A 26 -19.00 9.51 -17.07
N GLY A 27 -18.06 10.44 -16.86
CA GLY A 27 -18.32 11.82 -16.44
C GLY A 27 -18.03 12.11 -14.96
N ASP A 28 -17.71 11.08 -14.17
CA ASP A 28 -17.20 11.22 -12.81
C ASP A 28 -15.67 11.42 -12.79
N HIS A 29 -15.16 11.99 -11.71
CA HIS A 29 -13.72 12.00 -11.40
C HIS A 29 -13.50 11.53 -9.98
N VAL A 30 -12.52 10.65 -9.80
CA VAL A 30 -12.05 10.26 -8.49
C VAL A 30 -10.77 11.02 -8.17
N THR A 31 -10.75 11.62 -6.98
CA THR A 31 -9.57 12.22 -6.35
C THR A 31 -9.05 11.25 -5.31
N TRP A 32 -7.75 10.97 -5.36
CA TRP A 32 -7.01 10.20 -4.37
C TRP A 32 -6.22 11.16 -3.48
N GLU A 33 -6.31 10.96 -2.18
CA GLU A 33 -5.49 11.64 -1.18
C GLU A 33 -4.71 10.57 -0.43
N ILE A 34 -3.38 10.58 -0.55
CA ILE A 34 -2.47 9.57 0.00
C ILE A 34 -1.55 10.28 0.99
N VAL A 35 -1.54 9.85 2.24
CA VAL A 35 -0.69 10.41 3.30
C VAL A 35 0.36 9.39 3.70
N LEU A 36 1.64 9.73 3.49
CA LEU A 36 2.79 8.92 3.94
C LEU A 36 3.45 9.58 5.15
N MET A 37 3.40 8.93 6.31
CA MET A 37 3.95 9.44 7.57
C MET A 37 5.41 8.98 7.76
N VAL A 38 6.19 9.76 8.52
CA VAL A 38 7.64 9.53 8.74
C VAL A 38 7.93 8.25 9.55
N ASP A 39 6.96 7.78 10.33
CA ASP A 39 7.04 6.58 11.17
C ASP A 39 6.62 5.28 10.46
N GLY A 40 6.28 5.35 9.17
CA GLY A 40 5.77 4.21 8.39
C GLY A 40 4.25 4.03 8.44
N ALA A 41 3.50 4.87 9.14
CA ALA A 41 2.03 4.89 9.04
C ALA A 41 1.56 5.57 7.74
N CYS A 42 0.38 5.23 7.25
CA CYS A 42 -0.22 5.88 6.09
C CYS A 42 -1.75 5.82 6.07
N SER A 43 -2.37 6.67 5.26
CA SER A 43 -3.78 6.56 4.87
C SER A 43 -3.98 6.84 3.38
N ILE A 44 -5.07 6.30 2.82
CA ILE A 44 -5.50 6.55 1.44
C ILE A 44 -7.01 6.79 1.44
N GLU A 45 -7.44 7.96 0.94
CA GLU A 45 -8.84 8.31 0.73
C GLU A 45 -9.23 8.34 -0.74
N CYS A 46 -10.48 7.93 -1.00
CA CYS A 46 -11.19 7.98 -2.27
C CYS A 46 -12.32 9.01 -2.21
N ARG A 47 -12.17 10.15 -2.89
CA ARG A 47 -13.23 11.17 -3.02
C ARG A 47 -13.74 11.22 -4.46
N SER A 48 -14.97 10.76 -4.66
CA SER A 48 -15.72 10.88 -5.92
C SER A 48 -16.38 12.26 -6.04
N GLU A 49 -16.42 12.84 -7.24
CA GLU A 49 -17.18 14.09 -7.49
C GLU A 49 -18.69 13.85 -7.57
N LEU A 50 -19.12 12.69 -8.08
CA LEU A 50 -20.52 12.29 -8.11
C LEU A 50 -20.88 11.40 -6.91
N SER A 51 -22.10 11.56 -6.39
CA SER A 51 -22.63 10.65 -5.37
C SER A 51 -22.99 9.29 -6.00
N PRO A 52 -22.92 8.17 -5.26
CA PRO A 52 -23.32 6.85 -5.78
C PRO A 52 -24.77 6.82 -6.32
N SER A 53 -25.67 7.62 -5.72
CA SER A 53 -27.04 7.84 -6.19
C SER A 53 -27.16 8.53 -7.56
N LYS A 54 -26.07 9.11 -8.07
CA LYS A 54 -25.94 9.69 -9.42
C LYS A 54 -25.02 8.85 -10.32
N GLY A 55 -24.63 7.65 -9.88
CA GLY A 55 -23.69 6.78 -10.58
C GLY A 55 -22.21 7.14 -10.39
N GLY A 56 -21.84 7.90 -9.37
CA GLY A 56 -20.42 8.09 -9.01
C GLY A 56 -19.82 6.94 -8.20
N THR A 57 -18.50 6.91 -8.07
CA THR A 57 -17.82 5.88 -7.25
C THR A 57 -18.10 6.05 -5.75
N GLN A 58 -18.21 4.93 -5.03
CA GLN A 58 -18.33 4.94 -3.56
C GLN A 58 -17.04 5.45 -2.92
N ALA A 59 -17.15 6.52 -2.12
CA ALA A 59 -16.04 7.04 -1.31
C ALA A 59 -15.66 6.07 -0.18
N TRP A 60 -14.37 6.05 0.19
CA TRP A 60 -13.81 5.21 1.25
C TRP A 60 -12.47 5.78 1.75
N HIS A 61 -12.11 5.46 2.99
CA HIS A 61 -10.85 5.81 3.65
C HIS A 61 -10.22 4.59 4.33
N VAL A 62 -8.97 4.26 4.00
CA VAL A 62 -8.23 3.17 4.65
C VAL A 62 -6.97 3.66 5.34
N GLU A 63 -6.60 3.04 6.46
CA GLU A 63 -5.32 3.24 7.15
C GLU A 63 -4.45 1.98 7.02
N GLY A 64 -3.13 2.18 7.00
CA GLY A 64 -2.16 1.11 6.78
C GLY A 64 -0.76 1.46 7.27
N THR A 65 0.18 0.58 6.93
CA THR A 65 1.62 0.82 7.04
C THR A 65 2.26 0.77 5.66
N TRP A 66 3.28 1.59 5.42
CA TRP A 66 3.99 1.63 4.14
C TRP A 66 5.46 1.19 4.27
N GLU A 67 5.92 0.42 3.29
CA GLU A 67 7.34 0.12 3.07
C GLU A 67 7.80 0.72 1.73
N TRP A 68 9.08 1.08 1.64
CA TRP A 68 9.75 1.45 0.39
C TRP A 68 10.49 0.25 -0.18
N VAL A 69 10.33 -0.01 -1.48
CA VAL A 69 10.92 -1.15 -2.18
C VAL A 69 11.99 -0.65 -3.16
N GLU A 70 13.21 -0.54 -2.64
CA GLU A 70 14.38 0.07 -3.32
C GLU A 70 14.79 -0.61 -4.64
N ASP A 71 14.36 -1.86 -4.88
CA ASP A 71 14.61 -2.60 -6.11
C ASP A 71 13.69 -2.20 -7.29
N ASP A 72 12.49 -1.69 -7.00
CA ASP A 72 11.37 -1.57 -7.96
C ASP A 72 10.82 -0.13 -8.05
N ASP A 73 11.43 0.80 -7.31
CA ASP A 73 10.96 2.17 -7.09
C ASP A 73 9.46 2.27 -6.71
N GLU A 74 9.00 1.32 -5.87
CA GLU A 74 7.60 1.21 -5.43
C GLU A 74 7.40 1.41 -3.91
N VAL A 75 6.40 2.22 -3.55
CA VAL A 75 5.80 2.20 -2.21
C VAL A 75 4.79 1.07 -2.17
N VAL A 76 4.85 0.24 -1.12
CA VAL A 76 3.81 -0.76 -0.85
C VAL A 76 3.10 -0.43 0.46
N VAL A 77 1.80 -0.18 0.37
CA VAL A 77 0.91 0.10 1.50
C VAL A 77 0.13 -1.17 1.87
N THR A 78 0.40 -1.75 3.03
CA THR A 78 -0.40 -2.85 3.60
C THR A 78 -1.52 -2.27 4.47
N VAL A 79 -2.77 -2.53 4.09
CA VAL A 79 -3.97 -2.00 4.76
C VAL A 79 -4.22 -2.71 6.09
N THR A 80 -4.16 -1.96 7.20
CA THR A 80 -4.41 -2.47 8.56
C THR A 80 -5.86 -2.22 9.01
N LYS A 81 -6.54 -1.23 8.40
CA LYS A 81 -7.90 -0.82 8.72
C LYS A 81 -8.66 -0.49 7.44
N GLU A 82 -9.60 -1.36 7.08
CA GLU A 82 -10.50 -1.17 5.94
C GLU A 82 -11.68 -0.24 6.26
N ASP A 83 -12.27 0.34 5.22
CA ASP A 83 -13.50 1.13 5.33
C ASP A 83 -14.74 0.21 5.39
N PRO A 84 -15.69 0.43 6.33
CA PRO A 84 -16.91 -0.37 6.41
C PRO A 84 -17.86 -0.22 5.20
N LEU A 85 -17.71 0.83 4.38
CA LEU A 85 -18.54 1.17 3.23
C LEU A 85 -17.93 0.75 1.89
N GLY A 86 -16.63 0.41 1.81
CA GLY A 86 -16.01 0.03 0.54
C GLY A 86 -14.49 -0.10 0.56
N GLY A 87 -13.87 0.15 -0.59
CA GLY A 87 -12.41 0.24 -0.72
C GLY A 87 -11.62 -1.07 -0.59
N PRO A 88 -10.29 -0.95 -0.44
CA PRO A 88 -9.39 -2.06 -0.11
C PRO A 88 -9.74 -2.73 1.21
N ARG A 89 -9.58 -4.06 1.27
CA ARG A 89 -9.76 -4.86 2.49
C ARG A 89 -8.51 -4.85 3.36
N ARG A 90 -8.65 -5.21 4.64
CA ARG A 90 -7.50 -5.49 5.52
C ARG A 90 -6.62 -6.59 4.91
N ASP A 91 -5.32 -6.52 5.20
CA ASP A 91 -4.30 -7.46 4.74
C ASP A 91 -4.19 -7.47 3.20
N ARG A 92 -4.62 -6.38 2.55
CA ARG A 92 -4.31 -6.08 1.14
C ARG A 92 -3.18 -5.10 1.06
N ASP A 93 -2.26 -5.44 0.16
CA ASP A 93 -1.15 -4.61 -0.25
C ASP A 93 -1.59 -3.79 -1.47
N LEU A 94 -1.13 -2.54 -1.51
CA LEU A 94 -1.40 -1.57 -2.57
C LEU A 94 -0.06 -1.06 -3.07
N GLU A 95 0.25 -1.35 -4.33
CA GLU A 95 1.47 -0.94 -5.04
C GLU A 95 1.30 0.49 -5.57
N LEU A 96 2.26 1.39 -5.30
CA LEU A 96 2.32 2.76 -5.82
C LEU A 96 3.72 3.04 -6.39
N SER A 97 3.86 3.03 -7.71
CA SER A 97 5.13 3.32 -8.40
C SER A 97 5.47 4.81 -8.31
N VAL A 98 6.73 5.11 -7.97
CA VAL A 98 7.23 6.47 -7.74
C VAL A 98 7.88 7.02 -9.01
N SER A 99 7.80 8.33 -9.23
CA SER A 99 8.52 9.01 -10.32
C SER A 99 9.98 9.28 -9.97
N ASP A 100 10.85 9.38 -11.00
CA ASP A 100 12.29 9.68 -10.88
C ASP A 100 12.62 10.91 -10.02
N ASP A 101 11.67 11.86 -9.90
CA ASP A 101 11.81 13.10 -9.10
C ASP A 101 11.31 12.97 -7.66
N GLN A 102 10.76 11.81 -7.28
CA GLN A 102 10.15 11.46 -5.99
C GLN A 102 8.98 12.38 -5.55
N THR A 103 8.52 13.29 -6.42
CA THR A 103 7.41 14.22 -6.11
C THR A 103 6.03 13.65 -6.45
N THR A 104 5.95 12.54 -7.19
CA THR A 104 4.67 11.98 -7.65
C THR A 104 4.60 10.46 -7.40
N LEU A 105 3.48 10.01 -6.84
CA LEU A 105 3.10 8.61 -6.70
C LEU A 105 2.08 8.26 -7.79
N THR A 106 2.21 7.10 -8.43
CA THR A 106 1.23 6.61 -9.41
C THR A 106 0.32 5.57 -8.77
N PHE A 107 -0.92 5.95 -8.44
CA PHE A 107 -1.92 5.03 -7.89
C PHE A 107 -3.04 4.77 -8.90
N LYS A 108 -3.28 3.50 -9.26
CA LYS A 108 -4.28 3.11 -10.29
C LYS A 108 -4.11 3.86 -11.63
N GLY A 109 -2.86 4.21 -11.95
CA GLY A 109 -2.51 5.02 -13.11
C GLY A 109 -3.05 6.47 -13.04
N ALA A 110 -3.23 7.02 -11.84
CA ALA A 110 -3.41 8.44 -11.60
C ALA A 110 -2.12 9.00 -10.99
N ALA A 111 -1.59 10.07 -11.57
CA ALA A 111 -0.47 10.80 -10.99
C ALA A 111 -0.97 11.58 -9.76
N CYS A 112 -0.38 11.29 -8.60
CA CYS A 112 -0.68 11.91 -7.32
C CYS A 112 0.56 12.68 -6.86
N SER A 113 0.55 14.00 -6.98
CA SER A 113 1.74 14.83 -6.70
C SER A 113 1.75 15.34 -5.26
N TRP A 114 2.94 15.47 -4.68
CA TRP A 114 3.18 15.96 -3.32
C TRP A 114 2.69 17.41 -3.19
N THR A 115 1.82 17.66 -2.22
CA THR A 115 1.21 18.99 -1.98
C THR A 115 1.67 19.62 -0.67
N ALA A 116 1.90 18.80 0.37
CA ALA A 116 2.17 19.24 1.72
C ALA A 116 3.02 18.22 2.51
N PRO A 117 3.75 18.62 3.56
CA PRO A 117 4.36 17.68 4.50
C PRO A 117 3.27 16.88 5.24
N PRO A 118 3.63 15.77 5.94
CA PRO A 118 2.66 15.01 6.71
C PRO A 118 2.04 15.91 7.79
N PRO A 119 0.76 15.71 8.17
CA PRO A 119 0.23 16.34 9.36
C PRO A 119 1.07 15.93 10.57
N ASP A 120 1.41 16.87 11.46
CA ASP A 120 1.99 16.55 12.77
C ASP A 120 0.86 15.97 13.63
N PRO A 121 0.87 14.68 14.04
CA PRO A 121 -0.25 14.07 14.76
C PRO A 121 -0.60 14.80 16.07
N TRP A 122 0.40 15.43 16.68
CA TRP A 122 0.23 16.27 17.86
C TRP A 122 -0.49 17.59 17.51
N MET A 123 -0.27 18.16 16.33
CA MET A 123 -1.00 19.34 15.86
C MET A 123 -2.47 19.00 15.57
N GLU A 124 -2.75 17.83 14.99
CA GLU A 124 -4.13 17.34 14.82
C GLU A 124 -4.82 17.07 16.17
N GLU A 125 -4.13 16.44 17.13
CA GLU A 125 -4.64 16.28 18.50
C GLU A 125 -5.02 17.66 19.09
N MET A 126 -4.16 18.67 18.95
CA MET A 126 -4.45 20.01 19.47
C MET A 126 -5.59 20.70 18.69
N ALA A 127 -5.67 20.54 17.37
CA ALA A 127 -6.72 21.15 16.54
C ALA A 127 -8.12 20.62 16.91
N ALA A 128 -8.22 19.33 17.23
CA ALA A 128 -9.46 18.66 17.65
C ALA A 128 -9.97 19.11 19.05
N LEU A 129 -9.09 19.65 19.91
CA LEU A 129 -9.48 20.11 21.25
C LEU A 129 -10.38 21.36 21.22
N SER A 130 -11.16 21.55 22.30
CA SER A 130 -11.90 22.79 22.51
C SER A 130 -10.95 23.91 22.96
N LEU A 131 -11.37 25.18 22.79
CA LEU A 131 -10.63 26.34 23.30
C LEU A 131 -10.34 26.26 24.81
N LYS A 132 -11.24 25.64 25.58
CA LYS A 132 -11.07 25.43 27.02
C LYS A 132 -9.94 24.44 27.31
N ASP A 133 -9.86 23.36 26.55
CA ASP A 133 -8.89 22.29 26.76
C ASP A 133 -7.52 22.68 26.21
N LEU A 134 -7.48 23.40 25.07
CA LEU A 134 -6.28 24.08 24.57
C LEU A 134 -5.70 25.04 25.61
N LYS A 135 -6.55 25.89 26.22
CA LYS A 135 -6.13 26.79 27.30
C LYS A 135 -5.64 26.05 28.53
N ALA A 136 -6.32 24.98 28.94
CA ALA A 136 -5.90 24.15 30.06
C ALA A 136 -4.54 23.46 29.80
N ARG A 137 -4.32 22.98 28.57
CA ARG A 137 -3.07 22.33 28.15
C ARG A 137 -1.91 23.34 28.09
N ALA A 138 -2.14 24.55 27.56
CA ALA A 138 -1.16 25.64 27.59
C ALA A 138 -0.73 25.99 29.04
N VAL A 139 -1.69 26.17 29.95
CA VAL A 139 -1.41 26.44 31.38
C VAL A 139 -0.68 25.27 32.06
N ALA A 140 -1.07 24.02 31.76
CA ALA A 140 -0.41 22.83 32.29
C ALA A 140 1.07 22.72 31.85
N PHE A 141 1.40 23.30 30.71
CA PHE A 141 2.77 23.42 30.20
C PHE A 141 3.49 24.72 30.61
N GLY A 142 2.92 25.51 31.51
CA GLY A 142 3.52 26.76 32.00
C GLY A 142 3.56 27.90 30.98
N LEU A 143 2.80 27.78 29.88
CA LEU A 143 2.63 28.84 28.90
C LEU A 143 1.51 29.77 29.36
N ASP A 144 1.70 31.09 29.26
CA ASP A 144 0.65 32.06 29.56
C ASP A 144 -0.33 32.18 28.37
N PRO A 145 -1.62 31.82 28.53
CA PRO A 145 -2.65 31.98 27.50
C PRO A 145 -3.25 33.41 27.46
N THR A 146 -2.74 34.36 28.25
CA THR A 146 -3.29 35.71 28.32
C THR A 146 -3.07 36.46 27.01
N GLY A 147 -4.18 36.83 26.36
CA GLY A 147 -4.18 37.43 25.02
C GLY A 147 -4.63 36.48 23.92
N CYS A 148 -4.54 35.15 24.11
CA CYS A 148 -5.10 34.18 23.17
C CYS A 148 -6.63 34.13 23.31
N VAL A 149 -7.33 34.50 22.25
CA VAL A 149 -8.79 34.47 22.09
C VAL A 149 -9.17 33.39 21.08
N GLU A 150 -8.47 33.34 19.94
CA GLU A 150 -8.78 32.44 18.82
C GLU A 150 -8.03 31.10 18.88
N ARG A 151 -8.61 30.05 18.28
CA ARG A 151 -7.99 28.69 18.27
C ARG A 151 -6.56 28.73 17.74
N GLU A 152 -6.35 29.46 16.64
CA GLU A 152 -5.06 29.53 15.97
C GLU A 152 -3.96 30.18 16.85
N GLU A 153 -4.32 31.11 17.73
CA GLU A 153 -3.38 31.70 18.69
C GLU A 153 -2.96 30.67 19.75
N PHE A 154 -3.88 29.84 20.24
CA PHE A 154 -3.56 28.72 21.14
C PHE A 154 -2.68 27.67 20.48
N LEU A 155 -2.96 27.30 19.22
CA LEU A 155 -2.15 26.34 18.47
C LEU A 155 -0.73 26.87 18.26
N ASN A 156 -0.58 28.12 17.81
CA ASN A 156 0.72 28.78 17.64
C ASN A 156 1.49 28.91 18.98
N LEU A 157 0.80 29.25 20.07
CA LEU A 157 1.40 29.31 21.41
C LEU A 157 1.96 27.95 21.85
N LEU A 158 1.17 26.89 21.71
CA LEU A 158 1.57 25.52 22.03
C LEU A 158 2.72 25.04 21.12
N GLN A 159 2.64 25.29 19.82
CA GLN A 159 3.67 24.89 18.85
C GLN A 159 5.01 25.60 19.11
N ARG A 160 4.98 26.88 19.48
CA ARG A 160 6.16 27.62 19.94
C ARG A 160 6.72 27.02 21.24
N GLY A 161 5.86 26.57 22.15
CA GLY A 161 6.26 25.82 23.35
C GLY A 161 6.90 24.45 23.05
N LYS A 162 6.45 23.77 21.98
CA LYS A 162 7.04 22.52 21.48
C LYS A 162 8.45 22.78 20.96
N ALA A 163 8.58 23.78 20.08
CA ALA A 163 9.86 24.17 19.47
C ALA A 163 10.89 24.71 20.49
N SER A 164 10.46 25.33 21.59
CA SER A 164 11.37 25.81 22.65
C SER A 164 11.80 24.74 23.67
N GLY A 165 11.27 23.52 23.57
CA GLY A 165 11.51 22.45 24.55
C GLY A 165 10.83 22.67 25.90
N ALA A 166 9.92 23.66 26.02
CA ALA A 166 9.07 23.81 27.20
C ALA A 166 8.08 22.64 27.32
N LEU A 167 7.62 22.10 26.18
CA LEU A 167 6.96 20.80 26.14
C LEU A 167 7.98 19.67 26.26
N LYS A 168 8.30 19.29 27.50
CA LYS A 168 8.64 17.88 27.74
C LYS A 168 7.35 17.08 27.57
N GLU A 169 7.37 16.08 26.70
CA GLU A 169 6.22 15.23 26.43
C GLU A 169 5.86 14.42 27.68
N VAL A 170 4.89 14.91 28.46
CA VAL A 170 4.35 14.20 29.61
C VAL A 170 3.44 13.10 29.07
N ALA A 171 4.01 11.89 28.92
CA ALA A 171 3.38 10.73 28.32
C ALA A 171 1.90 10.59 28.75
N SER A 172 1.00 10.57 27.76
CA SER A 172 -0.41 10.92 27.94
C SER A 172 -1.08 10.20 29.11
N PRO A 173 -1.73 10.93 30.04
CA PRO A 173 -2.42 10.33 31.17
C PRO A 173 -3.58 9.46 30.67
N LYS A 174 -3.38 8.14 30.72
CA LYS A 174 -4.32 7.11 30.27
C LYS A 174 -5.72 7.39 30.81
N ALA A 175 -6.67 7.67 29.90
CA ALA A 175 -7.95 8.26 30.25
C ALA A 175 -8.75 7.44 31.28
N ALA A 176 -8.98 8.03 32.44
CA ALA A 176 -9.91 7.52 33.44
C ALA A 176 -11.32 7.97 33.08
N SER A 177 -12.06 7.14 32.33
CA SER A 177 -13.45 7.41 31.97
C SER A 177 -14.34 7.51 33.22
N PRO A 178 -15.11 8.60 33.40
CA PRO A 178 -16.19 8.63 34.39
C PRO A 178 -17.37 7.77 33.89
N SER A 179 -17.72 6.74 34.63
CA SER A 179 -18.86 5.86 34.30
C SER A 179 -20.20 6.59 34.45
N PRO A 180 -21.11 6.54 33.47
CA PRO A 180 -22.49 7.00 33.65
C PRO A 180 -23.30 6.01 34.52
N PRO A 181 -24.29 6.48 35.30
CA PRO A 181 -25.16 5.61 36.09
C PRO A 181 -26.27 4.95 35.25
N ASP A 182 -26.80 3.85 35.79
CA ASP A 182 -27.78 2.95 35.15
C ASP A 182 -29.22 3.53 35.11
N ALA A 183 -29.89 3.42 33.96
CA ALA A 183 -31.33 3.63 33.82
C ALA A 183 -31.90 2.98 32.53
N SER A 184 -32.66 1.90 32.71
CA SER A 184 -33.49 1.20 31.69
C SER A 184 -35.00 1.51 31.89
N PRO A 185 -35.96 1.05 31.04
CA PRO A 185 -35.95 0.68 29.61
C PRO A 185 -37.17 1.21 28.77
N ALA A 186 -37.27 0.74 27.52
CA ALA A 186 -38.50 0.26 26.83
C ALA A 186 -39.17 1.07 25.68
N SER A 187 -39.70 0.31 24.71
CA SER A 187 -40.69 0.65 23.66
C SER A 187 -40.26 1.59 22.50
N SER A 188 -40.73 1.42 21.24
CA SER A 188 -41.52 0.33 20.64
C SER A 188 -41.54 0.37 19.08
N SER A 189 -41.39 -0.80 18.46
CA SER A 189 -41.92 -1.26 17.14
C SER A 189 -42.36 -0.26 16.03
N SER A 190 -41.71 -0.36 14.87
CA SER A 190 -42.34 -0.51 13.52
C SER A 190 -41.25 -0.91 12.49
N ALA A 191 -41.36 -1.87 11.58
CA ALA A 191 -42.44 -2.56 10.85
C ALA A 191 -42.61 -2.14 9.37
N ARG A 192 -41.84 -2.83 8.51
CA ARG A 192 -42.24 -3.36 7.18
C ARG A 192 -42.57 -2.39 6.03
N LYS A 193 -41.74 -2.45 4.97
CA LYS A 193 -42.20 -2.81 3.61
C LYS A 193 -41.07 -3.14 2.62
N GLU A 194 -41.19 -4.30 1.98
CA GLU A 194 -40.65 -4.56 0.63
C GLU A 194 -41.47 -3.79 -0.42
N PRO A 195 -40.99 -3.70 -1.66
CA PRO A 195 -41.60 -4.56 -2.68
C PRO A 195 -40.62 -5.36 -3.55
N GLU A 196 -41.17 -6.38 -4.22
CA GLU A 196 -40.50 -7.41 -5.03
C GLU A 196 -40.46 -7.06 -6.54
N LYS A 197 -39.60 -7.77 -7.29
CA LYS A 197 -39.86 -8.33 -8.64
C LYS A 197 -39.78 -7.47 -9.93
N SER A 198 -38.83 -7.83 -10.79
CA SER A 198 -38.97 -8.24 -12.23
C SER A 198 -37.56 -8.21 -12.87
N GLU A 199 -36.89 -9.28 -13.29
CA GLU A 199 -37.18 -10.38 -14.24
C GLU A 199 -36.80 -10.07 -15.71
N LYS A 200 -35.97 -10.96 -16.32
CA LYS A 200 -35.51 -11.01 -17.74
C LYS A 200 -34.54 -9.88 -18.18
N THR A 201 -33.65 -10.05 -19.17
CA THR A 201 -33.49 -11.14 -20.15
C THR A 201 -32.01 -11.37 -20.54
N SER A 202 -31.70 -12.62 -20.91
CA SER A 202 -30.68 -13.07 -21.88
C SER A 202 -30.65 -12.26 -23.19
N VAL A 203 -29.61 -12.26 -24.04
CA VAL A 203 -28.36 -13.07 -24.14
C VAL A 203 -27.15 -12.10 -24.40
N THR A 204 -26.00 -12.32 -25.06
CA THR A 204 -25.45 -13.37 -25.96
C THR A 204 -23.90 -13.32 -25.95
N SER A 205 -23.21 -14.36 -26.45
CA SER A 205 -21.84 -14.26 -27.00
C SER A 205 -21.88 -14.39 -28.53
N PRO A 206 -20.86 -13.89 -29.26
CA PRO A 206 -19.96 -14.84 -29.93
C PRO A 206 -18.49 -14.42 -30.03
N SER A 207 -17.59 -15.42 -29.99
CA SER A 207 -16.28 -15.38 -30.66
C SER A 207 -16.48 -15.89 -32.11
N PRO A 208 -15.62 -15.54 -33.10
CA PRO A 208 -14.51 -16.46 -33.38
C PRO A 208 -13.21 -15.88 -34.02
N ALA A 209 -12.11 -16.60 -33.76
CA ALA A 209 -11.09 -17.06 -34.71
C ALA A 209 -10.17 -16.12 -35.55
N ALA A 210 -8.88 -16.43 -35.41
CA ALA A 210 -7.89 -16.70 -36.47
C ALA A 210 -7.35 -15.58 -37.39
N GLY A 211 -6.04 -15.35 -37.26
CA GLY A 211 -5.12 -14.93 -38.32
C GLY A 211 -3.77 -15.62 -38.09
N ALA A 212 -3.16 -16.20 -39.12
CA ALA A 212 -2.00 -17.09 -38.95
C ALA A 212 -0.91 -16.92 -40.02
N SER A 213 0.34 -16.88 -39.56
CA SER A 213 1.55 -17.27 -40.32
C SER A 213 1.89 -16.39 -41.56
N PRO A 214 2.91 -16.72 -42.39
CA PRO A 214 4.32 -16.59 -41.98
C PRO A 214 5.24 -15.98 -43.07
N VAL A 215 6.42 -15.46 -42.69
CA VAL A 215 7.62 -15.46 -43.56
C VAL A 215 8.89 -15.61 -42.71
N ALA A 216 9.97 -16.14 -43.28
CA ALA A 216 11.27 -16.34 -42.63
C ALA A 216 12.43 -15.96 -43.57
N SER A 217 13.57 -15.55 -43.01
CA SER A 217 14.95 -15.60 -43.56
C SER A 217 15.89 -14.67 -42.77
N ALA A 218 17.21 -14.84 -42.74
CA ALA A 218 18.03 -16.06 -42.86
C ALA A 218 19.49 -15.72 -42.46
N GLY A 219 20.16 -16.64 -41.77
CA GLY A 219 21.63 -16.74 -41.73
C GLY A 219 22.42 -15.71 -40.90
N TYR A 220 23.19 -16.23 -39.94
CA TYR A 220 24.66 -16.13 -40.06
C TYR A 220 25.28 -17.43 -39.55
N ALA A 221 26.34 -17.90 -40.22
CA ALA A 221 27.11 -19.06 -39.80
C ALA A 221 28.48 -18.58 -39.30
N GLY A 222 28.93 -19.13 -38.17
CA GLY A 222 30.18 -18.74 -37.52
C GLY A 222 30.53 -19.74 -36.42
N SER A 223 31.12 -20.86 -36.82
CA SER A 223 31.65 -21.85 -35.87
C SER A 223 33.00 -21.41 -35.33
N ASP A 224 33.15 -21.36 -34.01
CA ASP A 224 34.43 -21.66 -33.37
C ASP A 224 34.18 -22.45 -32.07
N ALA A 225 35.23 -23.06 -31.52
CA ALA A 225 35.10 -24.24 -30.65
C ALA A 225 34.71 -23.92 -29.18
N PRO A 226 33.87 -24.76 -28.54
CA PRO A 226 33.56 -24.63 -27.12
C PRO A 226 34.70 -25.15 -26.24
N THR A 227 35.40 -24.24 -25.57
CA THR A 227 36.30 -24.58 -24.45
C THR A 227 35.46 -24.98 -23.23
N PRO A 228 35.65 -26.16 -22.62
CA PRO A 228 34.88 -26.57 -21.45
C PRO A 228 35.38 -25.85 -20.19
N VAL A 229 34.81 -24.68 -19.89
CA VAL A 229 34.97 -24.00 -18.60
C VAL A 229 34.14 -24.70 -17.52
N ALA A 230 34.70 -25.80 -17.02
CA ALA A 230 34.17 -26.49 -15.85
C ALA A 230 34.50 -25.70 -14.58
N ASP A 231 33.51 -24.98 -14.05
CA ASP A 231 33.33 -24.73 -12.61
C ASP A 231 31.94 -24.12 -12.38
N ALA A 232 30.92 -24.98 -12.40
CA ALA A 232 29.56 -24.67 -11.95
C ALA A 232 29.16 -25.75 -10.93
N ASP A 233 28.84 -25.32 -9.71
CA ASP A 233 28.49 -26.14 -8.54
C ASP A 233 27.75 -27.45 -8.90
N THR A 234 28.49 -28.56 -8.97
CA THR A 234 27.90 -29.91 -8.99
C THR A 234 27.55 -30.32 -7.56
N GLN A 235 26.67 -29.55 -6.93
CA GLN A 235 26.01 -29.95 -5.69
C GLN A 235 24.96 -30.99 -6.03
N GLU A 236 24.89 -32.06 -5.24
CA GLU A 236 23.92 -33.14 -5.44
C GLU A 236 22.50 -32.57 -5.31
N ILE A 237 21.80 -32.43 -6.45
CA ILE A 237 20.41 -31.96 -6.49
C ILE A 237 19.56 -33.03 -5.79
N PRO A 238 18.89 -32.72 -4.66
CA PRO A 238 18.08 -33.70 -3.96
C PRO A 238 16.92 -34.18 -4.84
N GLU A 239 16.51 -35.45 -4.69
CA GLU A 239 15.38 -36.00 -5.45
C GLU A 239 14.12 -35.14 -5.25
N GLY A 240 13.57 -34.64 -6.36
CA GLY A 240 12.42 -33.71 -6.36
C GLY A 240 12.78 -32.22 -6.48
N CYS A 241 14.07 -31.85 -6.50
CA CYS A 241 14.50 -30.49 -6.82
C CYS A 241 14.87 -30.30 -8.30
N PHE A 242 14.77 -29.06 -8.80
CA PHE A 242 15.06 -28.68 -10.19
C PHE A 242 16.01 -27.47 -10.27
N SER A 243 16.65 -27.28 -11.43
CA SER A 243 17.49 -26.09 -11.67
C SER A 243 16.65 -24.83 -11.91
N LEU A 244 17.26 -23.65 -11.71
CA LEU A 244 16.60 -22.36 -12.00
C LEU A 244 16.10 -22.30 -13.45
N GLU A 245 16.95 -22.65 -14.40
CA GLU A 245 16.62 -22.65 -15.83
C GLU A 245 15.39 -23.52 -16.13
N GLN A 246 15.32 -24.73 -15.56
CA GLN A 246 14.18 -25.64 -15.72
C GLN A 246 12.86 -25.07 -15.18
N LEU A 247 12.94 -24.25 -14.12
CA LEU A 247 11.77 -23.64 -13.45
C LEU A 247 11.37 -22.29 -14.06
N THR A 248 12.29 -21.55 -14.66
CA THR A 248 11.99 -20.34 -15.45
C THR A 248 11.41 -20.70 -16.83
N ASP A 249 11.92 -21.76 -17.46
CA ASP A 249 11.61 -22.09 -18.85
C ASP A 249 10.25 -22.81 -18.97
N LYS A 250 9.23 -22.09 -19.46
CA LYS A 250 7.83 -22.54 -19.48
C LYS A 250 7.64 -23.93 -20.11
N ARG A 251 8.34 -24.21 -21.20
CA ARG A 251 8.25 -25.50 -21.94
C ARG A 251 8.89 -26.68 -21.21
N VAL A 252 9.57 -26.43 -20.10
CA VAL A 252 10.26 -27.42 -19.26
C VAL A 252 9.44 -27.68 -18.01
N TRP A 253 9.13 -26.68 -17.18
CA TRP A 253 8.36 -26.91 -15.95
C TRP A 253 6.93 -27.43 -16.19
N GLU A 254 6.27 -27.06 -17.29
CA GLU A 254 4.96 -27.62 -17.69
C GLU A 254 4.99 -29.15 -17.92
N LYS A 255 6.16 -29.78 -17.99
CA LYS A 255 6.35 -31.24 -18.15
C LYS A 255 6.84 -31.95 -16.89
N LEU A 256 7.19 -31.20 -15.85
CA LEU A 256 7.81 -31.73 -14.62
C LEU A 256 6.81 -31.93 -13.47
N ASP A 257 5.51 -31.80 -13.75
CA ASP A 257 4.39 -31.85 -12.78
C ASP A 257 4.55 -30.85 -11.61
N VAL A 258 5.21 -29.73 -11.89
CA VAL A 258 5.52 -28.67 -10.93
C VAL A 258 4.34 -27.70 -10.77
N VAL A 259 3.98 -27.41 -9.52
CA VAL A 259 2.95 -26.42 -9.20
C VAL A 259 3.45 -25.01 -9.58
N SER A 260 2.82 -24.42 -10.60
CA SER A 260 3.22 -23.12 -11.17
C SER A 260 3.31 -22.00 -10.14
N THR A 261 2.38 -21.98 -9.17
CA THR A 261 2.29 -20.98 -8.09
C THR A 261 3.33 -21.16 -6.98
N GLU A 262 4.08 -22.26 -6.96
CA GLU A 262 5.02 -22.61 -5.87
C GLU A 262 6.38 -23.13 -6.40
N ARG A 263 6.72 -22.82 -7.66
CA ARG A 263 7.97 -23.22 -8.36
C ARG A 263 9.26 -23.03 -7.53
N GLU A 264 9.33 -21.99 -6.72
CA GLU A 264 10.47 -21.67 -5.86
C GLU A 264 10.71 -22.72 -4.75
N THR A 265 9.68 -23.46 -4.33
CA THR A 265 9.81 -24.52 -3.32
C THR A 265 10.67 -25.69 -3.81
N TYR A 266 10.69 -25.91 -5.14
CA TYR A 266 11.44 -26.97 -5.83
C TYR A 266 12.91 -26.61 -6.13
N LEU A 267 13.37 -25.39 -5.82
CA LEU A 267 14.79 -25.06 -5.88
C LEU A 267 15.55 -25.73 -4.72
N PRO A 268 16.78 -26.24 -4.88
CA PRO A 268 17.64 -26.62 -3.76
C PRO A 268 17.84 -25.45 -2.79
N GLU A 269 17.83 -25.70 -1.48
CA GLU A 269 17.99 -24.65 -0.45
C GLU A 269 19.20 -23.71 -0.66
N PRO A 270 20.42 -24.16 -1.00
CA PRO A 270 21.54 -23.26 -1.24
C PRO A 270 21.35 -22.38 -2.49
N ILE A 271 20.65 -22.86 -3.52
CA ILE A 271 20.32 -22.07 -4.72
C ILE A 271 19.21 -21.07 -4.38
N PHE A 272 18.20 -21.50 -3.61
CA PHE A 272 17.14 -20.63 -3.10
C PHE A 272 17.72 -19.47 -2.28
N GLN A 273 18.56 -19.76 -1.29
CA GLN A 273 19.18 -18.74 -0.44
C GLN A 273 20.12 -17.80 -1.23
N LYS A 274 20.79 -18.31 -2.28
CA LYS A 274 21.65 -17.51 -3.18
C LYS A 274 20.84 -16.57 -4.09
N LEU A 275 19.60 -16.90 -4.43
CA LEU A 275 18.69 -16.06 -5.22
C LEU A 275 17.94 -15.05 -4.35
N PHE A 276 17.23 -15.54 -3.34
CA PHE A 276 16.32 -14.73 -2.50
C PHE A 276 17.01 -14.04 -1.30
N GLY A 277 18.31 -14.28 -1.09
CA GLY A 277 19.09 -13.73 0.03
C GLY A 277 18.75 -14.31 1.41
N MET A 278 17.75 -15.19 1.50
CA MET A 278 17.19 -15.71 2.76
C MET A 278 16.75 -17.18 2.60
N PRO A 279 16.71 -17.98 3.68
CA PRO A 279 16.23 -19.37 3.61
C PRO A 279 14.71 -19.44 3.37
N LYS A 280 14.23 -20.57 2.85
CA LYS A 280 12.79 -20.80 2.58
C LYS A 280 11.92 -20.59 3.81
N ALA A 281 12.43 -20.92 5.00
CA ALA A 281 11.73 -20.76 6.27
C ALA A 281 11.42 -19.29 6.61
N ASP A 282 12.22 -18.33 6.14
CA ASP A 282 11.97 -16.89 6.32
C ASP A 282 11.19 -16.31 5.15
N PHE A 283 11.49 -16.74 3.92
CA PHE A 283 10.66 -16.41 2.74
C PHE A 283 9.20 -16.80 2.95
N ALA A 284 8.93 -17.97 3.55
CA ALA A 284 7.59 -18.44 3.89
C ALA A 284 6.82 -17.51 4.85
N LYS A 285 7.52 -16.71 5.68
CA LYS A 285 6.91 -15.74 6.61
C LYS A 285 6.58 -14.40 5.94
N LEU A 286 7.15 -14.10 4.77
CA LEU A 286 6.94 -12.82 4.10
C LEU A 286 5.47 -12.61 3.70
N PRO A 287 4.99 -11.36 3.64
CA PRO A 287 3.74 -10.99 3.00
C PRO A 287 3.63 -11.52 1.58
N LYS A 288 2.39 -11.73 1.10
CA LYS A 288 2.15 -12.37 -0.20
C LYS A 288 2.76 -11.56 -1.37
N TRP A 289 2.60 -10.24 -1.36
CA TRP A 289 3.18 -9.36 -2.38
C TRP A 289 4.70 -9.54 -2.52
N LYS A 290 5.40 -9.60 -1.39
CA LYS A 290 6.88 -9.65 -1.33
C LYS A 290 7.41 -10.97 -1.89
N LYS A 291 6.68 -12.08 -1.67
CA LYS A 291 6.92 -13.38 -2.33
C LYS A 291 6.67 -13.30 -3.83
N GLU A 292 5.52 -12.79 -4.25
CA GLU A 292 5.16 -12.72 -5.67
C GLU A 292 6.11 -11.81 -6.47
N ASN A 293 6.52 -10.67 -5.90
CA ASN A 293 7.49 -9.76 -6.51
C ASN A 293 8.87 -10.43 -6.63
N ALA A 294 9.43 -10.97 -5.55
CA ALA A 294 10.71 -11.69 -5.61
C ALA A 294 10.69 -12.87 -6.61
N LYS A 295 9.54 -13.53 -6.80
CA LYS A 295 9.34 -14.53 -7.86
C LYS A 295 9.33 -13.93 -9.26
N LYS A 296 8.67 -12.78 -9.48
CA LYS A 296 8.68 -12.05 -10.77
C LYS A 296 10.12 -11.73 -11.18
N LYS A 297 10.94 -11.21 -10.27
CA LYS A 297 12.37 -10.86 -10.47
C LYS A 297 13.24 -12.01 -11.00
N HIS A 298 12.91 -13.26 -10.66
CA HIS A 298 13.63 -14.46 -11.13
C HIS A 298 12.88 -15.28 -12.20
N GLY A 299 11.76 -14.78 -12.74
CA GLY A 299 10.94 -15.49 -13.74
C GLY A 299 10.19 -16.72 -13.19
N LEU A 300 10.03 -16.79 -11.87
CA LEU A 300 9.38 -17.89 -11.14
C LEU A 300 7.88 -17.62 -10.83
N PHE A 301 7.35 -16.48 -11.29
CA PHE A 301 5.93 -16.11 -11.22
C PHE A 301 5.15 -16.69 -12.40
#